data_AF-A0A917FDE5-F1
#
_entry.id   AF-A0A917FDE5-F1
#
_cell.length_a   1.000
_cell.length_b   1.000
_cell.length_c   1.000
_cell.angle_alpha   90.00
_cell.angle_beta   90.00
_cell.angle_gamma   90.00
#
_symmetry.space_group_name_H-M   'P 1'
#
loop_
_entity.id
_entity.type
_entity.pdbx_description
1 polymer ?
#
loop_
_entity_poly.entity_id
_entity_poly.type
_entity_poly.pdbx_seq_one_letter_code
_entity_poly.pdbx_strand_id
1 'polypeptide(L)'
;MQINDPAVMAEVEAAFARYEQALVSNDVAVLDELFWDDGRTIRYGGGENLYGIGEIRAFRNARSPQGLMRAISRTVITTFGTDFATASTLFVREGMSGKVGRQQQTWVRRPEGWRVVAAHVSVIADPGA
;
A
#
# COMPACT_ATOMS: atom_id res chain seq x y z
N MET A 1 -1.10 -17.49 17.80
CA MET A 1 -0.72 -16.23 17.13
C MET A 1 -1.50 -15.10 17.78
N GLN A 2 -0.82 -14.15 18.41
CA GLN A 2 -1.47 -12.98 19.00
C GLN A 2 -1.94 -12.04 17.89
N ILE A 3 -3.15 -11.49 18.03
CA ILE A 3 -3.68 -10.48 17.11
C ILE A 3 -3.46 -9.12 17.74
N ASN A 4 -2.96 -8.17 16.97
CA ASN A 4 -2.78 -6.77 17.40
C ASN A 4 -1.93 -6.64 18.66
N ASP A 5 -0.77 -7.30 18.68
CA ASP A 5 0.26 -6.94 19.65
C ASP A 5 0.58 -5.43 19.52
N PRO A 6 0.52 -4.63 20.60
CA PRO A 6 0.65 -3.18 20.51
C PRO A 6 1.98 -2.71 19.93
N ALA A 7 3.09 -3.42 20.21
CA ALA A 7 4.40 -3.05 19.69
C ALA A 7 4.48 -3.32 18.19
N VAL A 8 4.03 -4.51 17.76
CA VAL A 8 3.98 -4.90 16.35
C VAL A 8 3.03 -3.98 15.57
N MET A 9 1.88 -3.63 16.14
CA MET A 9 0.93 -2.69 15.53
C MET A 9 1.58 -1.33 15.28
N ALA A 10 2.24 -0.75 16.28
CA ALA A 10 2.89 0.55 16.17
C ALA A 10 3.96 0.58 15.05
N GLU A 11 4.71 -0.52 14.89
CA GLU A 11 5.68 -0.64 13.81
C GLU A 11 5.03 -0.65 12.41
N VAL A 12 3.95 -1.40 12.24
CA VAL A 12 3.24 -1.49 10.95
C VAL A 12 2.50 -0.19 10.65
N GLU A 13 1.93 0.48 11.64
CA GLU A 13 1.36 1.82 11.51
C GLU A 13 2.41 2.84 11.02
N ALA A 14 3.61 2.83 11.60
CA ALA A 14 4.71 3.69 11.17
C ALA A 14 5.16 3.36 9.74
N ALA A 15 5.30 2.08 9.38
CA ALA A 15 5.66 1.65 8.03
C ALA A 15 4.60 2.06 7.00
N PHE A 16 3.31 1.91 7.33
CA PHE A 16 2.19 2.32 6.49
C PHE A 16 2.13 3.84 6.32
N ALA A 17 2.34 4.62 7.39
CA ALA A 17 2.38 6.08 7.31
C ALA A 17 3.54 6.57 6.41
N ARG A 18 4.71 5.94 6.53
CA ARG A 18 5.87 6.20 5.65
C ARG A 18 5.54 5.86 4.19
N TYR A 19 4.86 4.74 3.95
CA TYR A 19 4.40 4.36 2.61
C TYR A 19 3.42 5.38 2.02
N GLU A 20 2.45 5.83 2.80
CA GLU A 20 1.44 6.79 2.33
C GLU A 20 2.07 8.13 1.97
N GLN A 21 2.98 8.63 2.82
CA GLN A 21 3.72 9.86 2.54
C GLN A 21 4.52 9.74 1.24
N ALA A 22 5.28 8.65 1.09
CA ALA A 22 6.06 8.39 -0.13
C ALA A 22 5.17 8.28 -1.38
N LEU A 23 3.96 7.71 -1.24
CA LEU A 23 3.02 7.58 -2.34
C LEU A 23 2.50 8.94 -2.82
N VAL A 24 2.14 9.83 -1.91
CA VAL A 24 1.57 11.14 -2.29
C VAL A 24 2.64 12.14 -2.73
N SER A 25 3.88 12.01 -2.23
CA SER A 25 5.03 12.82 -2.66
C SER A 25 5.79 12.23 -3.86
N ASN A 26 5.36 11.08 -4.39
CA ASN A 26 6.04 10.33 -5.43
C ASN A 26 7.52 9.98 -5.12
N ASP A 27 7.81 9.67 -3.85
CA ASP A 27 9.14 9.20 -3.45
C ASP A 27 9.32 7.73 -3.88
N VAL A 28 9.82 7.55 -5.10
CA VAL A 28 10.01 6.24 -5.71
C VAL A 28 11.03 5.39 -4.93
N ALA A 29 12.06 6.00 -4.34
CA ALA A 29 13.07 5.26 -3.60
C ALA A 29 12.48 4.61 -2.35
N VAL A 30 11.68 5.35 -1.58
CA VAL A 30 10.99 4.81 -0.39
C VAL A 30 9.91 3.81 -0.80
N LEU A 31 9.19 4.04 -1.90
CA LEU A 31 8.20 3.09 -2.40
C LEU A 31 8.83 1.76 -2.82
N ASP A 32 10.02 1.80 -3.45
CA ASP A 32 10.78 0.60 -3.79
C ASP A 32 11.27 -0.12 -2.54
N GLU A 33 11.90 0.61 -1.62
CA GLU A 33 12.40 0.06 -0.36
C GLU A 33 11.31 -0.67 0.43
N LEU A 34 10.09 -0.13 0.47
CA LEU A 34 8.99 -0.70 1.24
C LEU A 34 8.31 -1.89 0.54
N PHE A 35 8.57 -2.14 -0.74
CA PHE A 35 8.11 -3.36 -1.41
C PHE A 35 9.14 -4.48 -1.24
N TRP A 36 8.66 -5.72 -1.15
CA TRP A 36 9.56 -6.87 -1.04
C TRP A 36 10.30 -7.11 -2.36
N ASP A 37 11.63 -7.14 -2.31
CA ASP A 37 12.52 -7.37 -3.45
C ASP A 37 12.57 -8.87 -3.82
N ASP A 38 11.49 -9.37 -4.43
CA ASP A 38 11.36 -10.76 -4.83
C ASP A 38 10.48 -10.90 -6.09
N GLY A 39 10.74 -11.93 -6.89
CA GLY A 39 9.95 -12.25 -8.08
C GLY A 39 8.50 -12.67 -7.78
N ARG A 40 8.18 -13.00 -6.52
CA ARG A 40 6.84 -13.38 -6.06
C ARG A 40 5.97 -12.20 -5.63
N THR A 41 6.53 -10.99 -5.53
CA THR A 41 5.79 -9.81 -5.08
C THR A 41 4.73 -9.41 -6.11
N ILE A 42 3.48 -9.25 -5.69
CA ILE A 42 2.36 -8.95 -6.61
C ILE A 42 1.79 -7.55 -6.36
N ARG A 43 1.49 -6.80 -7.42
CA ARG A 43 0.71 -5.57 -7.33
C ARG A 43 -0.36 -5.51 -8.42
N TYR A 44 -1.62 -5.54 -7.99
CA TYR A 44 -2.75 -5.11 -8.83
C TYR A 44 -3.00 -3.63 -8.59
N GLY A 45 -2.81 -2.85 -9.64
CA GLY A 45 -2.98 -1.40 -9.65
C GLY A 45 -4.32 -0.96 -10.23
N GLY A 46 -4.44 0.35 -10.47
CA GLY A 46 -5.70 0.92 -10.95
C GLY A 46 -6.04 0.54 -12.40
N GLY A 47 -5.04 0.29 -13.24
CA GLY A 47 -5.20 -0.13 -14.63
C GLY A 47 -4.12 -1.13 -15.10
N GLU A 48 -3.37 -1.71 -14.18
CA GLU A 48 -2.19 -2.53 -14.46
C GLU A 48 -2.08 -3.72 -13.48
N ASN A 49 -1.56 -4.86 -13.96
CA ASN A 49 -1.26 -6.03 -13.14
C ASN A 49 0.23 -6.32 -13.23
N LEU A 50 0.94 -6.30 -12.11
CA LEU A 50 2.41 -6.38 -12.06
C LEU A 50 2.86 -7.59 -11.23
N TYR A 51 3.73 -8.41 -11.82
CA TYR A 51 4.28 -9.64 -11.25
C TYR A 51 5.79 -9.50 -11.03
N GLY A 52 6.21 -9.54 -9.78
CA GLY A 52 7.58 -9.38 -9.35
C GLY A 52 8.01 -7.92 -9.22
N ILE A 53 9.00 -7.69 -8.35
CA ILE A 53 9.54 -6.35 -8.06
C ILE A 53 10.06 -5.61 -9.30
N GLY A 54 10.57 -6.33 -10.31
CA GLY A 54 11.06 -5.73 -11.56
C GLY A 54 9.98 -4.95 -12.32
N GLU A 55 8.78 -5.54 -12.47
CA GLU A 55 7.65 -4.88 -13.13
C GLU A 55 7.11 -3.71 -12.31
N ILE A 56 7.11 -3.84 -10.97
CA ILE A 56 6.69 -2.77 -10.06
C ILE A 56 7.65 -1.57 -10.16
N ARG A 57 8.97 -1.80 -10.17
CA ARG A 57 10.00 -0.77 -10.36
C ARG A 57 9.84 -0.05 -11.70
N ALA A 58 9.71 -0.81 -12.78
CA ALA A 58 9.50 -0.26 -14.13
C ALA A 58 8.25 0.64 -14.17
N PHE A 59 7.14 0.19 -13.58
CA PHE A 59 5.93 1.00 -13.47
C PHE A 59 6.15 2.29 -12.67
N ARG A 60 6.80 2.24 -11.51
CA ARG A 60 7.02 3.42 -10.66
C ARG A 60 7.88 4.48 -11.35
N ASN A 61 8.90 4.05 -12.08
CA ASN A 61 9.76 4.94 -12.85
C ASN A 61 9.03 5.61 -14.03
N ALA A 62 8.06 4.93 -14.64
CA ALA A 62 7.28 5.45 -15.77
C ALA A 62 6.04 6.27 -15.33
N ARG A 63 5.63 6.19 -14.05
CA ARG A 63 4.38 6.77 -13.56
C ARG A 63 4.45 8.31 -13.49
N SER A 64 3.43 8.98 -14.00
CA SER A 64 3.25 10.43 -13.79
C SER A 64 3.01 10.74 -12.30
N PRO A 65 3.70 11.77 -11.74
CA PRO A 65 3.48 12.22 -10.37
C PRO A 65 2.18 13.03 -10.19
N GLN A 66 1.44 13.29 -11.26
CA GLN A 66 0.23 14.11 -11.23
C GLN A 66 -0.95 13.35 -10.63
N GLY A 67 -1.78 14.05 -9.85
CA GLY A 67 -3.03 13.49 -9.30
C GLY A 67 -2.82 12.35 -8.28
N LEU A 68 -1.67 12.33 -7.58
CA LEU A 68 -1.37 11.34 -6.55
C LEU A 68 -2.01 11.68 -5.21
N MET A 69 -2.12 12.98 -4.90
CA MET A 69 -2.72 13.48 -3.66
C MET A 69 -4.10 12.90 -3.45
N ARG A 70 -4.32 12.35 -2.26
CA ARG A 70 -5.56 11.70 -1.86
C ARG A 70 -5.79 11.86 -0.37
N ALA A 71 -7.04 11.84 0.04
CA ALA A 71 -7.41 11.68 1.44
C ALA A 71 -7.75 10.21 1.70
N ILE A 72 -7.21 9.66 2.79
CA ILE A 72 -7.50 8.29 3.23
C ILE A 72 -8.56 8.28 4.33
N SER A 73 -9.34 7.21 4.40
CA SER A 73 -10.37 7.03 5.43
C SER A 73 -10.59 5.55 5.73
N ARG A 74 -11.19 5.26 6.90
CA ARG A 74 -11.48 3.90 7.36
C ARG A 74 -10.26 2.97 7.28
N THR A 75 -9.07 3.50 7.62
CA THR A 75 -7.85 2.72 7.68
C THR A 75 -7.96 1.69 8.80
N VAL A 76 -7.71 0.42 8.46
CA VAL A 76 -7.65 -0.70 9.39
C VAL A 76 -6.34 -1.42 9.15
N ILE A 77 -5.50 -1.46 10.18
CA ILE A 77 -4.31 -2.28 10.22
C ILE A 77 -4.58 -3.42 11.20
N THR A 78 -4.15 -4.64 10.86
CA THR A 78 -4.31 -5.82 11.71
C THR A 78 -3.04 -6.64 11.65
N THR A 79 -2.46 -6.93 12.80
CA THR A 79 -1.22 -7.72 12.91
C THR A 79 -1.52 -9.12 13.41
N PHE A 80 -0.71 -10.08 12.96
CA PHE A 80 -0.87 -11.50 13.17
C PHE A 80 0.48 -12.08 13.58
N GLY A 81 0.69 -12.27 14.88
CA GLY A 81 2.01 -12.60 15.43
C GLY A 81 2.96 -11.41 15.32
N THR A 82 4.24 -11.68 15.10
CA THR A 82 5.28 -10.64 15.06
C THR A 82 5.67 -10.20 13.65
N ASP A 83 5.28 -10.98 12.63
CA ASP A 83 5.92 -10.94 11.32
C ASP A 83 4.93 -10.79 10.16
N PHE A 84 3.63 -10.67 10.43
CA PHE A 84 2.60 -10.56 9.39
C PHE A 84 1.54 -9.51 9.74
N ALA A 85 1.10 -8.75 8.74
CA ALA A 85 0.02 -7.78 8.90
C ALA A 85 -0.73 -7.52 7.59
N THR A 86 -1.95 -6.98 7.72
CA THR A 86 -2.69 -6.39 6.61
C THR A 86 -2.99 -4.93 6.91
N ALA A 87 -2.89 -4.08 5.89
CA ALA A 87 -3.30 -2.68 5.95
C ALA A 87 -4.33 -2.40 4.84
N SER A 88 -5.54 -2.00 5.24
CA SER A 88 -6.66 -1.72 4.34
C SER A 88 -7.14 -0.29 4.56
N THR A 89 -7.34 0.47 3.49
CA THR A 89 -7.83 1.85 3.57
C THR A 89 -8.70 2.21 2.37
N LEU A 90 -9.65 3.11 2.57
CA LEU A 90 -10.34 3.79 1.48
C LEU A 90 -9.58 5.06 1.13
N PHE A 91 -9.71 5.51 -0.11
CA PHE A 91 -9.17 6.81 -0.50
C PHE A 91 -10.07 7.55 -1.51
N VAL A 92 -10.01 8.87 -1.46
CA VAL A 92 -10.62 9.77 -2.45
C VAL A 92 -9.57 10.72 -2.99
N ARG A 93 -9.68 11.08 -4.27
CA ARG A 93 -8.83 12.06 -4.95
C ARG A 93 -9.72 13.17 -5.48
N GLU A 94 -9.13 14.35 -5.64
CA GLU A 94 -9.78 15.44 -6.37
C GLU A 94 -10.16 14.96 -7.78
N GLY A 95 -11.39 15.25 -8.22
CA GLY A 95 -11.92 14.82 -9.51
C GLY A 95 -12.51 13.41 -9.57
N MET A 96 -12.41 12.58 -8.51
CA MET A 96 -13.08 11.27 -8.44
C MET A 96 -14.54 11.39 -7.96
N SER A 97 -15.35 12.19 -8.67
CA SER A 97 -16.77 12.36 -8.31
C SER A 97 -17.55 11.04 -8.44
N GLY A 98 -18.33 10.70 -7.41
CA GLY A 98 -19.14 9.48 -7.34
C GLY A 98 -18.33 8.17 -7.27
N LYS A 99 -17.04 8.23 -6.92
CA LYS A 99 -16.16 7.05 -6.85
C LYS A 99 -15.37 6.98 -5.55
N VAL A 100 -15.11 5.77 -5.10
CA VAL A 100 -14.26 5.47 -3.93
C VAL A 100 -13.12 4.54 -4.31
N GLY A 101 -11.91 4.90 -3.90
CA GLY A 101 -10.72 4.08 -4.02
C GLY A 101 -10.57 3.12 -2.85
N ARG A 102 -10.02 1.94 -3.10
CA ARG A 102 -9.68 0.94 -2.09
C ARG A 102 -8.22 0.57 -2.27
N GLN A 103 -7.48 0.48 -1.16
CA GLN A 103 -6.14 -0.07 -1.14
C GLN A 103 -6.06 -1.13 -0.04
N GLN A 104 -5.52 -2.28 -0.39
CA GLN A 104 -5.14 -3.32 0.57
C GLN A 104 -3.70 -3.73 0.32
N GLN A 105 -2.95 -3.90 1.40
CA GLN A 105 -1.59 -4.38 1.41
C GLN A 105 -1.44 -5.52 2.39
N THR A 106 -0.63 -6.50 2.02
CA THR A 106 -0.12 -7.52 2.92
C THR A 106 1.34 -7.22 3.22
N TRP A 107 1.67 -7.17 4.50
CA TRP A 107 2.97 -6.81 5.03
C TRP A 107 3.60 -8.00 5.74
N VAL A 108 4.89 -8.21 5.51
CA VAL A 108 5.68 -9.25 6.16
C VAL A 108 6.96 -8.63 6.71
N ARG A 109 7.34 -9.00 7.94
CA ARG A 109 8.64 -8.63 8.50
C ARG A 109 9.73 -9.44 7.81
N ARG A 110 10.71 -8.73 7.26
CA ARG A 110 11.96 -9.27 6.70
C ARG A 110 13.14 -8.85 7.59
N PRO A 111 14.34 -9.43 7.43
CA PRO A 111 15.53 -8.98 8.16
C PRO A 111 15.79 -7.46 8.06
N GLU A 112 15.44 -6.87 6.92
CA GLU A 112 15.54 -5.44 6.60
C GLU A 112 14.32 -4.59 7.05
N GLY A 113 13.37 -5.18 7.76
CA GLY A 113 12.16 -4.52 8.28
C GLY A 113 10.87 -4.94 7.55
N TRP A 114 9.79 -4.18 7.77
CA TRP A 114 8.48 -4.45 7.17
C TRP A 114 8.48 -4.20 5.66
N ARG A 115 7.94 -5.15 4.88
CA ARG A 115 7.81 -5.07 3.43
C ARG A 115 6.41 -5.45 2.96
N VAL A 116 5.91 -4.74 1.95
CA VAL A 116 4.71 -5.10 1.19
C VAL A 116 5.04 -6.27 0.29
N VAL A 117 4.43 -7.42 0.55
CA VAL A 117 4.60 -8.63 -0.28
C VAL A 117 3.51 -8.78 -1.33
N ALA A 118 2.36 -8.15 -1.10
CA ALA A 118 1.27 -8.08 -2.07
C ALA A 118 0.45 -6.80 -1.86
N ALA A 119 -0.03 -6.20 -2.95
CA ALA A 119 -0.91 -5.04 -2.89
C ALA A 119 -2.02 -5.11 -3.96
N HIS A 120 -3.20 -4.59 -3.61
CA HIS A 120 -4.32 -4.40 -4.52
C HIS A 120 -4.86 -2.97 -4.36
N VAL A 121 -4.96 -2.25 -5.47
CA VAL A 121 -5.60 -0.94 -5.55
C VAL A 121 -6.70 -0.99 -6.60
N SER A 122 -7.88 -0.48 -6.29
CA SER A 122 -8.98 -0.39 -7.25
C SER A 122 -9.85 0.82 -6.96
N VAL A 123 -10.73 1.16 -7.91
CA VAL A 123 -11.73 2.21 -7.75
C VAL A 123 -13.08 1.65 -8.18
N ILE A 124 -14.13 1.95 -7.40
CA ILE A 124 -15.52 1.57 -7.68
C ILE A 124 -16.42 2.80 -7.62
N ALA A 125 -17.67 2.69 -8.05
CA ALA A 125 -18.70 3.68 -7.73
C ALA A 125 -18.88 3.74 -6.19
N ASP A 126 -19.01 4.94 -5.64
CA ASP A 126 -19.24 5.11 -4.20
C ASP A 126 -20.66 4.65 -3.85
N PRO A 127 -20.82 3.58 -3.03
CA PRO A 127 -22.15 3.08 -2.66
C PRO A 127 -22.95 4.03 -1.76
N GLY A 128 -22.29 5.03 -1.16
CA GLY A 128 -22.93 6.02 -0.28
C GLY A 128 -23.18 7.38 -0.93
N ALA A 129 -22.88 7.53 -2.23
CA ALA A 129 -23.09 8.76 -3.00
C ALA A 129 -24.50 8.85 -3.62
#